data_AF-A0AA86TWL3-F1
#
_entry.id   AF-A0AA86TWL3-F1
#
_cell.length_a   1.000
_cell.length_b   1.000
_cell.length_c   1.000
_cell.angle_alpha   90.00
_cell.angle_beta   90.00
_cell.angle_gamma   90.00
#
_symmetry.space_group_name_H-M   'P 1'
#
loop_
_entity.id
_entity.type
_entity.pdbx_description
1 polymer ?
#
loop_
_entity_poly.entity_id
_entity_poly.type
_entity_poly.pdbx_seq_one_letter_code
_entity_poly.pdbx_strand_id
1 'polypeptide(L)' 'MMHYEISSNQLNYSPFVNKKPIVEAIQYMITFNLSIRQAAELFNISKSTLHRGFKKQMAQQNKEISLELIAQLNKCQQME' A
#
# COMPACT_ATOMS: atom_id res chain seq x y z
N MET A 1 -1.38 12.48 -46.44
CA MET A 1 -0.67 12.60 -45.14
C MET A 1 -1.72 12.39 -44.06
N MET A 2 -1.93 11.13 -43.66
CA MET A 2 -2.99 10.76 -42.70
C MET A 2 -2.37 10.78 -41.30
N HIS A 3 -2.69 11.81 -40.52
CA HIS A 3 -2.39 11.86 -39.10
C HIS A 3 -3.41 11.00 -38.36
N TYR A 4 -3.02 9.82 -37.91
CA TYR A 4 -3.76 9.09 -36.88
C TYR A 4 -3.16 9.45 -35.54
N GLU A 5 -3.71 10.50 -34.94
CA GLU A 5 -3.66 10.65 -33.49
C GLU A 5 -4.62 9.65 -32.83
N ILE A 6 -4.37 9.40 -31.54
CA ILE A 6 -5.06 8.48 -30.62
C ILE A 6 -4.42 7.09 -30.59
N SER A 7 -3.25 7.01 -29.95
CA SER A 7 -2.84 5.77 -29.28
C SER A 7 -3.42 5.79 -27.87
N SER A 8 -4.68 5.37 -27.77
CA SER A 8 -5.40 5.14 -26.52
C SER A 8 -4.53 4.31 -25.59
N ASN A 9 -4.20 4.87 -24.43
CA ASN A 9 -3.70 4.14 -23.26
C ASN A 9 -4.50 2.85 -23.08
N GLN A 10 -3.94 1.71 -23.51
CA GLN A 10 -4.42 0.40 -23.12
C GLN A 10 -4.06 0.20 -21.64
N LEU A 11 -4.84 0.82 -20.76
CA LEU A 11 -4.90 0.42 -19.36
C LEU A 11 -5.56 -0.95 -19.34
N ASN A 12 -4.71 -1.97 -19.48
CA ASN A 12 -5.03 -3.37 -19.32
C ASN A 12 -5.39 -3.61 -17.84
N TYR A 13 -6.61 -3.21 -17.45
CA TYR A 13 -7.20 -3.58 -16.18
C TYR A 13 -7.57 -5.06 -16.25
N SER A 14 -6.56 -5.91 -16.06
CA SER A 14 -6.80 -7.33 -15.81
C SER A 14 -7.62 -7.44 -14.52
N PRO A 15 -8.79 -8.12 -14.53
CA PRO A 15 -9.68 -8.25 -13.37
C PRO A 15 -9.09 -9.13 -12.25
N PHE A 16 -7.86 -9.61 -12.41
CA PHE A 16 -7.12 -10.41 -11.44
C PHE A 16 -5.97 -9.62 -10.80
N VAL A 17 -6.22 -8.38 -10.36
CA VAL A 17 -5.28 -7.64 -9.51
C VAL A 17 -5.16 -8.42 -8.20
N ASN A 18 -4.21 -9.36 -8.18
CA ASN A 18 -3.70 -10.00 -6.98
C ASN A 18 -3.53 -8.91 -5.92
N LYS A 19 -3.95 -9.14 -4.67
CA LYS A 19 -3.80 -8.15 -3.58
C LYS A 19 -2.35 -8.08 -3.06
N LYS A 20 -1.52 -9.07 -3.43
CA LYS A 20 -0.11 -9.22 -3.08
C LYS A 20 0.85 -8.11 -3.57
N PRO A 21 0.76 -7.58 -4.81
CA PRO A 21 1.67 -6.58 -5.33
C PRO A 21 1.52 -5.22 -4.63
N ILE A 22 0.36 -4.90 -4.03
CA ILE A 22 0.21 -3.65 -3.25
C ILE A 22 1.00 -3.75 -1.94
N VAL A 23 0.89 -4.89 -1.24
CA VAL A 23 1.60 -5.10 0.04
C VAL A 23 3.10 -5.16 -0.21
N GLU A 24 3.53 -5.86 -1.26
CA GLU A 24 4.94 -5.90 -1.68
C GLU A 24 5.46 -4.53 -2.08
N ALA A 25 4.69 -3.74 -2.84
CA ALA A 25 5.05 -2.37 -3.20
C ALA A 25 5.21 -1.47 -1.96
N ILE A 26 4.32 -1.60 -0.97
CA ILE A 26 4.41 -0.85 0.30
C ILE A 26 5.64 -1.28 1.09
N GLN A 27 5.89 -2.58 1.21
CA GLN A 27 7.05 -3.10 1.93
C GLN A 27 8.36 -2.64 1.28
N TYR A 28 8.44 -2.71 -0.05
CA TYR A 28 9.59 -2.27 -0.82
C TYR A 28 9.79 -0.75 -0.67
N MET A 29 8.72 0.03 -0.74
CA MET A 29 8.75 1.47 -0.53
C MET A 29 9.35 1.85 0.83
N ILE A 30 8.95 1.17 1.91
CA ILE A 30 9.48 1.40 3.26
C ILE A 30 10.95 0.95 3.36
N THR A 31 11.27 -0.23 2.84
CA THR A 31 12.60 -0.85 2.96
C THR A 31 13.67 -0.02 2.24
N PHE A 32 13.34 0.52 1.07
CA PHE A 32 14.27 1.29 0.23
C PHE A 32 14.05 2.81 0.33
N ASN A 33 13.22 3.27 1.27
CA ASN A 33 12.88 4.68 1.50
C ASN A 33 12.47 5.43 0.21
N LEU A 34 11.62 4.78 -0.60
CA LEU A 34 11.13 5.34 -1.85
C LEU A 34 9.88 6.19 -1.62
N SER A 35 9.64 7.15 -2.52
CA SER A 35 8.37 7.85 -2.56
C SER A 35 7.25 6.94 -3.10
N ILE A 36 6.01 7.23 -2.71
CA ILE A 36 4.81 6.55 -3.24
C ILE A 36 4.78 6.60 -4.78
N ARG A 37 5.26 7.70 -5.38
CA ARG A 37 5.32 7.84 -6.84
C ARG A 37 6.29 6.83 -7.47
N GLN A 38 7.52 6.76 -6.94
CA GLN A 38 8.54 5.82 -7.45
C GLN A 38 8.10 4.37 -7.29
N ALA A 39 7.52 4.01 -6.14
CA ALA A 39 6.99 2.66 -5.92
C ALA A 39 5.79 2.35 -6.84
N ALA A 40 4.91 3.32 -7.09
CA ALA A 40 3.80 3.17 -8.02
C ALA A 40 4.28 2.90 -9.46
N GLU A 41 5.29 3.66 -9.91
CA GLU A 41 5.91 3.49 -11.22
C GLU A 41 6.61 2.12 -11.35
N LEU A 42 7.39 1.70 -10.34
CA LEU A 42 8.10 0.42 -10.33
C LEU A 42 7.18 -0.80 -10.38
N PHE A 43 6.04 -0.75 -9.65
CA PHE A 43 5.11 -1.87 -9.55
C PHE A 43 3.96 -1.79 -10.57
N ASN A 44 3.96 -0.78 -11.45
CA ASN A 44 2.90 -0.49 -12.40
C ASN A 44 1.51 -0.42 -11.73
N ILE A 45 1.45 0.26 -10.58
CA ILE A 45 0.23 0.49 -9.80
C ILE A 45 -0.09 1.98 -9.87
N SER A 46 -1.38 2.34 -9.96
CA SER A 46 -1.74 3.75 -9.90
C SER A 46 -1.37 4.35 -8.54
N LYS A 47 -0.83 5.58 -8.53
CA LYS A 47 -0.44 6.29 -7.30
C LYS A 47 -1.58 6.33 -6.27
N SER A 48 -2.82 6.52 -6.72
CA SER A 48 -4.00 6.56 -5.86
C SER A 48 -4.33 5.19 -5.25
N THR A 49 -4.21 4.10 -6.00
CA THR A 49 -4.38 2.73 -5.48
C THR A 49 -3.31 2.41 -4.44
N LEU A 50 -2.04 2.72 -4.71
CA LEU A 50 -0.95 2.47 -3.76
C LEU A 50 -1.12 3.30 -2.49
N HIS A 51 -1.46 4.59 -2.62
CA HIS A 51 -1.71 5.47 -1.48
C HIS A 51 -2.89 5.01 -0.61
N ARG A 52 -3.98 4.53 -1.25
CA ARG A 52 -5.12 3.95 -0.52
C ARG A 52 -4.74 2.65 0.20
N GLY A 53 -3.95 1.80 -0.45
CA GLY A 53 -3.39 0.58 0.16
C GLY A 53 -2.52 0.91 1.37
N PHE A 54 -1.60 1.86 1.21
CA PHE A 54 -0.70 2.34 2.26
C PHE A 54 -1.46 2.85 3.49
N LYS A 55 -2.44 3.75 3.28
CA LYS A 55 -3.28 4.25 4.38
C LYS A 55 -4.00 3.13 5.14
N LYS A 56 -4.55 2.15 4.41
CA LYS A 56 -5.24 1.03 5.03
C LYS A 56 -4.30 0.15 5.85
N GLN A 57 -3.09 -0.12 5.33
CA GLN A 57 -2.09 -0.93 6.02
C GLN A 57 -1.57 -0.25 7.29
N MET A 58 -1.24 1.04 7.22
CA MET A 58 -0.82 1.82 8.39
C MET A 58 -1.93 1.90 9.46
N ALA A 59 -3.18 2.09 9.05
CA ALA A 59 -4.31 2.10 9.98
C ALA A 59 -4.49 0.75 10.70
N GLN A 60 -4.29 -0.36 9.99
CA GLN A 60 -4.37 -1.70 10.55
C GLN A 60 -3.22 -1.97 11.53
N GLN A 61 -1.99 -1.64 11.15
CA GLN A 61 -0.82 -1.79 12.02
C GLN A 61 -0.94 -0.95 13.30
N ASN A 62 -1.37 0.31 13.17
CA ASN A 62 -1.59 1.18 14.33
C ASN A 62 -2.65 0.60 15.29
N LYS A 63 -3.71 -0.01 14.75
CA LYS A 63 -4.73 -0.67 15.56
C LYS A 63 -4.16 -1.87 16.31
N GLU A 64 -3.36 -2.70 15.64
CA GLU A 64 -2.72 -3.87 16.26
C GLU A 64 -1.76 -3.48 17.38
N ILE A 65 -0.88 -2.50 17.14
CA ILE A 65 0.03 -1.95 18.15
C ILE A 65 -0.76 -1.39 19.35
N SER A 66 -1.85 -0.68 19.09
CA SER A 66 -2.68 -0.11 20.17
C SER A 66 -3.30 -1.19 21.05
N LEU A 67 -3.79 -2.28 20.45
CA LEU A 67 -4.37 -3.41 21.19
C LEU A 67 -3.31 -4.16 21.99
N GLU A 68 -2.11 -4.33 21.44
CA GLU A 68 -0.99 -4.96 22.13
C GLU A 68 -0.55 -4.14 23.35
N LEU A 69 -0.44 -2.81 23.21
CA LEU A 69 -0.11 -1.90 24.31
C LEU A 69 -1.16 -1.96 25.43
N ILE A 70 -2.46 -1.96 25.08
CA ILE A 70 -3.54 -2.10 26.07
C ILE A 70 -3.42 -3.43 26.82
N ALA A 71 -3.15 -4.53 26.11
CA ALA A 71 -2.98 -5.84 26.73
C ALA A 71 -1.77 -5.89 27.68
N GLN A 72 -0.67 -5.22 27.33
CA GLN A 72 0.51 -5.11 28.20
C GLN A 72 0.23 -4.25 29.43
N LEU A 73 -0.42 -3.09 29.28
CA LEU A 73 -0.81 -2.23 30.39
C LEU A 73 -1.72 -2.96 31.39
N ASN A 74 -2.72 -3.68 30.89
CA ASN A 74 -3.62 -4.47 31.74
C ASN A 74 -2.90 -5.58 32.50
N LYS A 75 -1.84 -6.19 31.93
CA LYS A 75 -1.02 -7.18 32.63
C LYS A 75 -0.20 -6.55 33.75
N CYS A 76 0.36 -5.35 33.52
CA CYS A 76 1.12 -4.63 34.55
C CYS A 76 0.23 -4.21 35.73
N GLN A 77 -1.03 -3.82 35.48
CA GLN A 77 -1.98 -3.40 36.52
C GLN A 77 -2.53 -4.55 37.38
N GLN A 78 -2.40 -5.80 36.96
CA GLN A 78 -2.85 -6.98 37.71
C GLN A 78 -1.75 -7.58 38.61
N MET A 79 -0.54 -7.00 38.58
CA MET A 79 0.59 -7.43 39.40
C MET A 79 0.84 -6.53 40.63
N GLU A 80 0.00 -5.51 40.83
CA GLU A 80 -0.06 -4.66 42.04
C GLU A 80 -1.26 -5.05 42.90
#